data_AF-A0A1S2N4Y7-F1
#
_entry.id   AF-A0A1S2N4Y7-F1
#
_cell.length_a   1.000
_cell.length_b   1.000
_cell.length_c   1.000
_cell.angle_alpha   90.00
_cell.angle_beta   90.00
_cell.angle_gamma   90.00
#
_symmetry.space_group_name_H-M   'P 1'
#
loop_
_entity.id
_entity.type
_entity.pdbx_description
1 polymer ?
#
loop_
_entity_poly.entity_id
_entity_poly.type
_entity_poly.pdbx_seq_one_letter_code
_entity_poly.pdbx_strand_id
1 'polypeptide(L)'
;MATNKGTRTAMRGTASYAAGAYLHKHGPMSQHALLAVVDMGHKTGHQEDTLQRAISSGWLLEQIDGKINISPFARAHYDRLEGEKARPVGQIAALRQPADVFARPPLSKKYIPNPRGTRQDIPAWSRRTGQSFHTKA
;
A
#
# COMPACT_ATOMS: atom_id res chain seq x y z
N MET A 1 -25.49 33.45 17.38
CA MET A 1 -24.26 32.63 17.21
C MET A 1 -24.56 31.54 16.18
N ALA A 2 -24.24 31.77 14.92
CA ALA A 2 -24.56 30.83 13.83
C ALA A 2 -23.59 29.64 13.86
N THR A 3 -24.11 28.45 14.12
CA THR A 3 -23.36 27.19 14.00
C THR A 3 -23.31 26.80 12.53
N ASN A 4 -22.28 27.29 11.84
CA ASN A 4 -22.03 26.92 10.45
C ASN A 4 -21.51 25.48 10.42
N LYS A 5 -22.43 24.50 10.28
CA LYS A 5 -22.15 23.07 10.12
C LYS A 5 -21.65 22.76 8.69
N GLY A 6 -20.68 23.52 8.20
CA GLY A 6 -19.91 23.17 7.01
C GLY A 6 -18.85 22.15 7.40
N THR A 7 -18.80 21.02 6.69
CA THR A 7 -17.82 19.91 6.79
C THR A 7 -16.78 20.02 7.92
N ARG A 8 -17.03 19.28 9.01
CA ARG A 8 -16.11 19.17 10.15
C ARG A 8 -14.75 18.59 9.77
N THR A 9 -14.66 17.85 8.67
CA THR A 9 -13.44 17.20 8.19
C THR A 9 -12.83 18.00 7.05
N ALA A 10 -11.56 18.39 7.19
CA ALA A 10 -10.81 18.98 6.09
C ALA A 10 -10.62 17.95 4.97
N MET A 11 -10.76 18.38 3.71
CA MET A 11 -10.57 17.52 2.55
C MET A 11 -9.08 17.17 2.38
N ARG A 12 -8.76 15.90 2.07
CA ARG A 12 -7.38 15.47 1.78
C ARG A 12 -6.79 16.28 0.62
N GLY A 13 -5.53 16.67 0.74
CA GLY A 13 -4.84 17.51 -0.26
C GLY A 13 -5.05 19.02 -0.09
N THR A 14 -5.87 19.45 0.87
CA THR A 14 -5.98 20.87 1.23
C THR A 14 -4.89 21.31 2.21
N ALA A 15 -4.53 22.59 2.18
CA ALA A 15 -3.62 23.19 3.15
C ALA A 15 -4.09 23.00 4.59
N SER A 16 -5.40 23.09 4.86
CA SER A 16 -5.98 22.84 6.19
C SER A 16 -5.75 21.40 6.67
N TYR A 17 -5.82 20.42 5.76
CA TYR A 17 -5.51 19.03 6.07
C TYR A 17 -4.03 18.78 6.30
N ALA A 18 -3.15 19.42 5.52
CA ALA A 18 -1.71 19.35 5.71
C ALA A 18 -1.28 19.99 7.05
N ALA A 19 -1.85 21.15 7.39
CA ALA A 19 -1.65 21.82 8.67
C ALA A 19 -2.08 20.95 9.85
N GLY A 20 -3.26 20.33 9.79
CA GLY A 20 -3.72 19.40 10.83
C GLY A 20 -2.79 18.20 11.00
N ALA A 21 -2.33 17.60 9.90
CA ALA A 21 -1.41 16.46 9.94
C ALA A 21 -0.04 16.85 10.53
N TYR A 22 0.44 18.06 10.25
CA TYR A 22 1.69 18.57 10.78
C TYR A 22 1.60 18.84 12.29
N LEU A 23 0.54 19.53 12.73
CA LEU A 23 0.27 19.80 14.15
C LEU A 23 0.04 18.53 14.96
N HIS A 24 -0.56 17.49 14.37
CA HIS A 24 -0.72 16.19 15.03
C HIS A 24 0.65 15.57 15.39
N LYS A 25 1.65 15.69 14.52
CA LYS A 25 3.00 15.15 14.73
C LYS A 25 3.91 16.03 15.59
N HIS A 26 3.84 17.35 15.41
CA HIS A 26 4.80 18.30 15.98
C HIS A 26 4.24 19.11 17.17
N GLY A 27 2.94 19.03 17.42
CA GLY A 27 2.28 19.75 18.49
C GLY A 27 1.91 21.20 18.13
N PRO A 28 1.46 22.00 19.13
CA PRO A 28 1.00 23.36 18.92
C PRO A 28 2.12 24.30 18.50
N MET A 29 1.86 25.19 17.54
CA MET A 29 2.84 26.18 17.06
C MET A 29 2.21 27.53 16.74
N SER A 30 3.04 28.56 16.56
CA SER A 30 2.57 29.87 16.14
C SER A 30 2.04 29.85 14.71
N GLN A 31 1.10 30.75 14.41
CA GLN A 31 0.54 30.90 13.06
C GLN A 31 1.63 31.05 11.99
N HIS A 32 2.61 31.91 12.23
CA HIS A 32 3.71 32.15 11.28
C HIS A 32 4.53 30.89 11.01
N ALA A 33 4.83 30.10 12.06
CA ALA A 33 5.58 28.85 11.90
C ALA A 33 4.77 27.83 11.09
N LEU A 34 3.46 27.73 11.35
CA LEU A 34 2.59 26.82 10.61
C LEU A 34 2.47 27.19 9.13
N LEU A 35 2.32 28.49 8.84
CA LEU A 35 2.24 28.99 7.46
C LEU A 35 3.55 28.76 6.69
N ALA A 36 4.70 28.93 7.35
CA ALA A 36 6.01 28.69 6.75
C ALA A 36 6.22 27.22 6.37
N VAL A 37 5.67 26.27 7.15
CA VAL A 37 5.87 24.84 6.91
C VAL A 37 4.86 24.25 5.92
N VAL A 38 3.62 24.74 5.93
CA VAL A 38 2.53 24.14 5.15
C VAL A 38 2.52 24.62 3.68
N ASP A 39 3.48 25.47 3.28
CA ASP A 39 3.61 26.09 1.96
C ASP A 39 2.24 26.49 1.38
N MET A 40 1.48 27.28 2.14
CA MET A 40 0.13 27.69 1.77
C MET A 40 0.07 28.68 0.59
N GLY A 41 1.13 28.77 -0.23
CA GLY A 41 1.25 29.64 -1.39
C GLY A 41 1.57 31.09 -1.03
N HIS A 42 2.47 31.75 -1.77
CA HIS A 42 3.09 33.04 -1.45
C HIS A 42 2.17 34.29 -1.38
N LYS A 43 0.85 34.16 -1.55
CA LYS A 43 -0.08 35.31 -1.46
C LYS A 43 -0.64 35.42 -0.04
N THR A 44 -0.01 36.26 0.77
CA THR A 44 -0.30 36.52 2.19
C THR A 44 -1.79 36.59 2.54
N GLY A 45 -2.62 37.28 1.74
CA GLY A 45 -4.06 37.38 2.01
C GLY A 45 -4.84 36.05 1.92
N HIS A 46 -4.45 35.14 1.03
CA HIS A 46 -5.14 33.84 0.90
C HIS A 46 -4.75 32.85 1.99
N GLN A 47 -3.58 33.01 2.59
CA GLN A 47 -3.09 32.15 3.66
C GLN A 47 -3.90 32.35 4.95
N GLU A 48 -4.10 33.62 5.33
CA GLU A 48 -4.90 33.98 6.51
C GLU A 48 -6.36 33.54 6.36
N ASP A 49 -6.95 33.74 5.18
CA ASP A 49 -8.30 33.25 4.87
C ASP A 49 -8.40 31.73 5.00
N THR A 50 -7.39 30.99 4.52
CA THR A 50 -7.38 29.53 4.54
C THR A 50 -7.25 28.99 5.97
N LEU A 51 -6.42 29.66 6.78
CA LEU A 51 -6.26 29.35 8.19
C LEU A 51 -7.54 29.66 8.97
N GLN A 52 -8.14 30.83 8.72
CA GLN A 52 -9.38 31.22 9.37
C GLN A 52 -10.54 30.30 9.00
N ARG A 53 -10.59 29.82 7.74
CA ARG A 53 -11.52 28.76 7.32
C ARG A 53 -11.26 27.44 8.06
N ALA A 54 -9.99 27.08 8.26
CA ALA A 54 -9.65 25.87 9.02
C ALA A 54 -10.06 25.98 10.50
N ILE A 55 -9.89 27.14 11.13
CA ILE A 55 -10.32 27.40 12.51
C ILE A 55 -11.85 27.40 12.61
N SER A 56 -12.54 28.13 11.73
CA SER A 56 -14.00 28.20 11.70
C SER A 56 -14.68 26.86 11.39
N SER A 57 -14.03 25.98 10.63
CA SER A 57 -14.50 24.59 10.42
C SER A 57 -14.40 23.71 11.66
N GLY A 58 -13.65 24.16 12.68
CA GLY A 58 -13.35 23.38 13.89
C GLY A 58 -12.29 22.30 13.67
N TRP A 59 -11.55 22.33 12.55
CA TRP A 59 -10.42 21.42 12.29
C TRP A 59 -9.18 21.83 13.09
N LEU A 60 -8.94 23.13 13.17
CA LEU A 60 -7.88 23.75 13.97
C LEU A 60 -8.51 24.55 15.12
N LEU A 61 -7.76 24.73 16.21
CA LEU A 61 -8.14 25.54 17.36
C LEU A 61 -7.00 26.49 17.71
N GLU A 62 -7.36 27.73 18.03
CA GLU A 62 -6.45 28.67 18.64
C GLU A 62 -6.48 28.50 20.16
N GLN A 63 -5.29 28.36 20.77
CA GLN A 63 -5.10 28.29 22.21
C GLN A 63 -4.92 29.70 22.80
N ILE A 64 -5.12 29.82 24.12
CA ILE A 64 -5.03 31.09 24.87
C ILE A 64 -3.65 31.76 24.68
N ASP A 65 -2.60 30.98 24.43
CA ASP A 65 -1.22 31.47 24.23
C ASP A 65 -0.94 31.98 22.80
N GLY A 66 -1.97 32.12 21.94
CA GLY A 66 -1.82 32.50 20.53
C GLY A 66 -1.19 31.42 19.64
N LYS A 67 -1.16 30.17 20.13
CA LYS A 67 -0.70 29.01 19.37
C LYS A 67 -1.88 28.30 18.72
N ILE A 68 -1.64 27.77 17.52
CA ILE A 68 -2.60 26.96 16.80
C ILE A 68 -2.33 25.50 17.12
N ASN A 69 -3.39 24.79 17.47
CA ASN A 69 -3.38 23.37 17.76
C ASN A 69 -4.45 22.65 16.94
N ILE A 70 -4.35 21.34 16.88
CA ILE A 70 -5.35 20.48 16.28
C ILE A 70 -6.56 20.32 17.21
N SER A 71 -7.77 20.29 16.64
CA SER A 71 -8.97 20.02 17.43
C SER A 71 -9.02 18.56 17.92
N PRO A 72 -9.73 18.25 19.02
CA PRO A 72 -9.91 16.86 19.48
C PRO A 72 -10.51 15.95 18.40
N PHE A 73 -11.40 16.50 17.58
CA PHE A 73 -12.03 15.79 16.47
C PHE A 73 -11.01 15.45 15.38
N ALA A 74 -10.20 16.42 14.96
CA ALA A 74 -9.18 16.20 13.96
C ALA A 74 -8.08 15.26 14.47
N ARG A 75 -7.71 15.34 15.76
CA ARG A 75 -6.79 14.40 16.41
C ARG A 75 -7.30 12.96 16.35
N ALA A 76 -8.55 12.71 16.76
CA ALA A 76 -9.16 11.38 16.67
C ALA A 76 -9.20 10.84 15.23
N HIS A 77 -9.37 11.72 14.24
CA HIS A 77 -9.31 11.35 12.83
C HIS A 77 -7.90 10.89 12.42
N TYR A 78 -6.83 11.58 12.82
CA TYR A 78 -5.47 11.13 12.51
C TYR A 78 -5.07 9.91 13.33
N ASP A 79 -5.46 9.81 14.60
CA ASP A 79 -5.21 8.63 15.44
C ASP A 79 -5.85 7.38 14.82
N ARG A 80 -7.06 7.50 14.27
CA ARG A 80 -7.69 6.43 13.50
C ARG A 80 -6.88 6.05 12.26
N LEU A 81 -6.39 7.04 11.50
CA LEU A 81 -5.55 6.78 10.32
C LEU A 81 -4.20 6.16 10.66
N GLU A 82 -3.63 6.45 11.84
CA GLU A 82 -2.40 5.83 12.31
C GLU A 82 -2.64 4.43 12.88
N GLY A 83 -3.72 4.22 13.62
CA GLY A 83 -4.13 2.90 14.11
C GLY A 83 -4.52 1.94 12.98
N GLU A 84 -5.06 2.46 11.88
CA GLU A 84 -5.40 1.67 10.69
C GLU A 84 -4.17 1.30 9.83
N LYS A 85 -2.96 1.80 10.15
CA LYS A 85 -1.71 1.38 9.48
C LYS A 85 -1.21 -0.01 9.89
N ALA A 86 -1.94 -0.76 10.71
CA ALA A 86 -1.56 -2.10 11.14
C ALA A 86 -2.39 -3.21 10.47
N ARG A 87 -2.21 -3.34 9.15
CA ARG A 87 -2.01 -4.64 8.48
C ARG A 87 -1.35 -4.33 7.15
N PRO A 88 -0.12 -4.79 6.87
CA PRO A 88 0.43 -4.71 5.53
C PRO A 88 -0.43 -5.60 4.63
N VAL A 89 -1.47 -5.03 4.02
CA VAL A 89 -2.21 -5.67 2.95
C VAL A 89 -1.27 -5.69 1.74
N GLY A 90 -0.49 -6.77 1.61
CA GLY A 90 0.22 -7.07 0.37
C GLY A 90 1.74 -7.06 0.38
N GLN A 91 2.45 -7.02 1.51
CA GLN A 91 3.84 -7.47 1.53
C GLN A 91 3.90 -8.98 1.79
N ILE A 92 3.44 -9.77 0.81
CA ILE A 92 4.11 -11.04 0.57
C ILE A 92 5.49 -10.60 0.08
N ALA A 93 6.46 -10.54 0.99
CA ALA A 93 7.85 -10.54 0.58
C ALA A 93 8.01 -11.80 -0.27
N ALA A 94 7.95 -11.65 -1.59
CA ALA A 94 8.24 -12.75 -2.48
C ALA A 94 9.66 -13.17 -2.10
N LEU A 95 9.77 -14.35 -1.47
CA LEU A 95 11.05 -14.98 -1.22
C LEU A 95 11.76 -14.93 -2.57
N ARG A 96 12.85 -14.16 -2.69
CA ARG A 96 13.67 -14.16 -3.90
C ARG A 96 14.20 -15.58 -4.01
N GLN A 97 13.44 -16.45 -4.69
CA GLN A 97 13.90 -17.78 -4.98
C GLN A 97 15.23 -17.61 -5.72
N PRO A 98 16.29 -18.32 -5.31
CA PRO A 98 17.53 -18.30 -6.07
C PRO A 98 17.18 -18.67 -7.52
N ALA A 99 17.82 -18.03 -8.49
CA ALA A 99 17.57 -18.21 -9.93
C ALA A 99 17.69 -19.66 -10.43
N ASP A 100 18.07 -20.57 -9.54
CA ASP A 100 18.35 -21.99 -9.76
C ASP A 100 17.14 -22.92 -9.57
N VAL A 101 15.98 -22.43 -9.09
CA VAL A 101 14.80 -23.30 -8.87
C VAL A 101 14.25 -23.90 -10.18
N PHE A 102 14.56 -23.28 -11.33
CA PHE A 102 14.22 -23.80 -12.65
C PHE A 102 15.41 -24.40 -13.42
N ALA A 103 16.59 -24.54 -12.80
CA ALA A 103 17.71 -25.24 -13.40
C ALA A 103 17.39 -26.74 -13.45
N ARG A 104 16.72 -27.15 -14.53
CA ARG A 104 16.48 -28.57 -14.82
C ARG A 104 17.84 -29.23 -15.05
N PRO A 105 18.16 -30.35 -14.37
CA PRO A 105 19.33 -31.13 -14.75
C PRO A 105 19.18 -31.54 -16.22
N PRO A 106 20.25 -31.47 -17.03
CA PRO A 106 20.19 -31.87 -18.43
C PRO A 106 19.67 -33.31 -18.53
N LEU A 107 18.79 -33.58 -19.50
CA LEU A 107 18.23 -34.90 -19.74
C LEU A 107 19.38 -35.91 -19.88
N SER A 108 19.49 -36.84 -18.92
CA SER A 108 20.52 -37.87 -18.96
C SER A 108 20.37 -38.70 -20.24
N LYS A 109 21.49 -39.02 -20.90
CA LYS A 109 21.53 -39.89 -22.10
C LYS A 109 20.83 -41.24 -21.89
N LYS A 110 20.63 -41.65 -20.62
CA LYS A 110 19.83 -42.83 -20.25
C LYS A 110 18.36 -42.73 -20.68
N TYR A 111 17.81 -41.55 -20.92
CA TYR A 111 16.41 -41.34 -21.34
C TYR A 111 16.27 -40.99 -22.82
N ILE A 112 17.38 -40.91 -23.58
CA ILE A 112 17.34 -40.70 -25.02
C ILE A 112 17.09 -42.08 -25.69
N PRO A 113 16.01 -42.24 -26.48
CA PRO A 113 15.80 -43.47 -27.23
C PRO A 113 16.94 -43.66 -28.23
N ASN A 114 17.66 -44.78 -28.14
CA ASN A 114 18.76 -45.10 -29.05
C ASN A 114 18.15 -45.76 -30.30
N PRO A 115 18.48 -45.33 -31.54
CA PRO A 115 17.85 -45.84 -32.76
C PRO A 115 18.21 -47.28 -33.13
N ARG A 116 19.03 -47.99 -32.33
CA ARG A 116 19.57 -49.34 -32.63
C ARG A 116 18.76 -50.52 -32.06
N GLY A 117 17.49 -50.33 -31.70
CA GLY A 117 16.59 -51.45 -31.37
C GLY A 117 16.25 -51.60 -29.88
N THR A 118 15.36 -52.55 -29.61
CA THR A 118 14.51 -52.68 -28.41
C THR A 118 15.29 -52.70 -27.08
N ARG A 119 15.06 -51.68 -26.25
CA ARG A 119 15.59 -51.61 -24.89
C ARG A 119 15.04 -52.75 -24.02
N GLN A 120 15.93 -53.44 -23.32
CA GLN A 120 15.60 -54.41 -22.28
C GLN A 120 15.01 -53.77 -21.01
N ASP A 121 15.08 -52.44 -20.88
CA ASP A 121 14.66 -51.69 -19.70
C ASP A 121 13.14 -51.42 -19.61
N ILE A 122 12.34 -51.94 -20.53
CA ILE A 122 10.88 -51.79 -20.47
C ILE A 122 10.34 -52.72 -19.38
N PRO A 123 9.84 -52.18 -18.25
CA PRO A 123 9.35 -53.01 -17.17
C PRO A 123 8.12 -53.81 -17.64
N ALA A 124 8.02 -55.05 -17.16
CA ALA A 124 7.09 -56.05 -17.70
C ALA A 124 5.62 -55.59 -17.72
N TRP A 125 5.21 -54.72 -16.78
CA TRP A 125 3.86 -54.16 -16.70
C TRP A 125 3.47 -53.25 -17.87
N SER A 126 4.45 -52.74 -18.63
CA SER A 126 4.21 -51.87 -19.80
C SER A 126 4.16 -52.64 -21.12
N ARG A 127 4.50 -53.93 -21.12
CA ARG A 127 4.43 -54.78 -22.32
C ARG A 127 2.98 -55.27 -22.46
N ARG A 128 2.26 -54.80 -23.48
CA ARG A 128 0.94 -55.36 -23.79
C ARG A 128 1.11 -56.76 -24.37
N THR A 129 0.70 -57.77 -23.62
CA THR A 129 0.49 -59.11 -24.13
C THR A 129 -0.66 -59.08 -25.13
N GLY A 130 -0.37 -59.35 -26.40
CA GLY A 130 -1.35 -59.79 -27.40
C GLY A 130 -2.32 -58.73 -27.94
N GLN A 131 -1.94 -58.05 -29.02
CA GLN A 131 -2.87 -57.86 -30.13
C GLN A 131 -2.51 -58.88 -31.20
N SER A 132 -3.13 -60.06 -31.12
CA SER A 132 -3.22 -60.97 -32.24
C SER A 132 -4.08 -60.30 -33.30
N PHE A 133 -3.43 -59.72 -34.32
CA PHE A 133 -4.13 -59.35 -35.55
C PHE A 133 -4.70 -60.63 -36.15
N HIS A 134 -6.03 -60.80 -36.04
CA HIS A 134 -6.75 -61.81 -36.79
C HIS A 134 -6.68 -61.42 -38.26
N THR A 135 -5.75 -62.02 -39.00
CA THR A 135 -5.86 -62.14 -40.45
C THR A 135 -7.09 -62.98 -40.73
N LYS A 136 -8.15 -62.34 -41.26
CA LYS A 136 -9.28 -63.05 -41.86
C LYS A 136 -8.75 -63.88 -43.04
N ALA A 137 -9.21 -65.13 -43.09
CA ALA A 137 -9.11 -66.02 -44.24
C ALA A 137 -9.91 -65.47 -45.43
#